data_AF-A0A0A2BLF5-F1
#
_entry.id   AF-A0A0A2BLF5-F1
#
_cell.length_a   1.000
_cell.length_b   1.000
_cell.length_c   1.000
_cell.angle_alpha   90.00
_cell.angle_beta   90.00
_cell.angle_gamma   90.00
#
_symmetry.space_group_name_H-M   'P 1'
#
loop_
_entity.id
_entity.type
_entity.pdbx_description
1 polymer ?
#
loop_
_entity_poly.entity_id
_entity_poly.type
_entity_poly.pdbx_seq_one_letter_code
_entity_poly.pdbx_strand_id
1 'polypeptide(L)'
;MIRREGFGWRLAWDTSREIYSFLIAGENWAFELSQEEWDSLQSIITDLLDQFKALEIQLMAEEFISLELERCHWWVCLNGTKEAWSLKFILQQDHPTFRSLEGGWPNPIAEVVTSAMRKMWDSQ
;
A
#
# COMPACT_ATOMS: atom_id res chain seq x y z
N MET A 1 -1.43 18.74 -8.99
CA MET A 1 -2.19 17.66 -8.34
C MET A 1 -2.36 16.49 -9.31
N ILE A 2 -1.79 15.35 -8.99
CA ILE A 2 -1.98 14.07 -9.70
C ILE A 2 -2.98 13.25 -8.89
N ARG A 3 -4.00 12.67 -9.52
CA ARG A 3 -5.04 11.87 -8.84
C ARG A 3 -5.39 10.64 -9.65
N ARG A 4 -5.57 9.52 -8.97
CA ARG A 4 -6.10 8.25 -9.51
C ARG A 4 -7.14 7.73 -8.53
N GLU A 5 -8.24 7.20 -9.03
CA GLU A 5 -9.31 6.64 -8.19
C GLU A 5 -10.12 5.60 -8.93
N GLY A 6 -10.85 4.80 -8.16
CA GLY A 6 -11.78 3.81 -8.64
C GLY A 6 -12.75 3.41 -7.53
N PHE A 7 -13.54 2.36 -7.77
CA PHE A 7 -14.48 1.87 -6.77
C PHE A 7 -13.73 1.48 -5.49
N GLY A 8 -14.03 2.14 -4.37
CA GLY A 8 -13.45 1.82 -3.06
C GLY A 8 -11.99 2.24 -2.83
N TRP A 9 -11.38 3.08 -3.69
CA TRP A 9 -10.02 3.58 -3.45
C TRP A 9 -9.72 4.92 -4.14
N ARG A 10 -8.74 5.65 -3.57
CA ARG A 10 -8.18 6.87 -4.18
C ARG A 10 -6.72 7.05 -3.79
N LEU A 11 -5.92 7.49 -4.75
CA LEU A 11 -4.56 7.97 -4.57
C LEU A 11 -4.45 9.40 -5.11
N ALA A 12 -3.76 10.27 -4.40
CA ALA A 12 -3.44 11.59 -4.90
C ALA A 12 -2.06 12.07 -4.45
N TRP A 13 -1.47 12.95 -5.25
CA TRP A 13 -0.26 13.68 -4.93
C TRP A 13 -0.47 15.16 -5.23
N ASP A 14 -0.44 15.97 -4.18
CA ASP A 14 -0.55 17.41 -4.25
C ASP A 14 0.82 18.07 -4.09
N THR A 15 1.41 18.46 -5.21
CA THR A 15 2.72 19.12 -5.32
C THR A 15 2.75 20.52 -4.72
N SER A 16 1.61 21.07 -4.29
CA SER A 16 1.55 22.37 -3.61
C SER A 16 1.74 22.26 -2.10
N ARG A 17 1.74 21.04 -1.54
CA ARG A 17 1.89 20.77 -0.11
C ARG A 17 3.31 20.31 0.21
N GLU A 18 3.85 20.83 1.31
CA GLU A 18 5.24 20.56 1.70
C GLU A 18 5.40 19.32 2.60
N ILE A 19 4.42 19.03 3.48
CA ILE A 19 4.55 17.99 4.51
C ILE A 19 3.80 16.72 4.10
N TYR A 20 2.46 16.72 4.22
CA TYR A 20 1.63 15.57 3.86
C TYR A 20 1.05 15.75 2.46
N SER A 21 1.88 15.49 1.45
CA SER A 21 1.56 15.77 0.04
C SER A 21 0.91 14.59 -0.69
N PHE A 22 1.00 13.38 -0.14
CA PHE A 22 0.34 12.20 -0.70
C PHE A 22 -0.95 11.91 0.03
N LEU A 23 -1.92 11.30 -0.65
CA LEU A 23 -3.15 10.80 -0.05
C LEU A 23 -3.37 9.37 -0.52
N ILE A 24 -3.62 8.49 0.44
CA ILE A 24 -4.09 7.12 0.22
C ILE A 24 -5.48 6.96 0.85
N ALA A 25 -6.36 6.24 0.18
CA ALA A 25 -7.71 6.03 0.67
C ALA A 25 -8.28 4.68 0.27
N GLY A 26 -9.12 4.13 1.15
CA GLY A 26 -10.05 3.06 0.87
C GLY A 26 -11.47 3.61 0.71
N GLU A 27 -12.47 2.74 0.91
CA GLU A 27 -13.87 3.09 0.72
C GLU A 27 -14.36 4.12 1.74
N ASN A 28 -14.00 3.94 3.01
CA ASN A 28 -14.52 4.73 4.14
C ASN A 28 -13.43 5.41 4.97
N TRP A 29 -12.19 5.45 4.47
CA TRP A 29 -11.05 6.03 5.16
C TRP A 29 -10.10 6.68 4.17
N ALA A 30 -9.38 7.70 4.63
CA ALA A 30 -8.30 8.33 3.88
C ALA A 30 -7.25 8.86 4.84
N PHE A 31 -5.98 8.72 4.46
CA PHE A 31 -4.85 9.28 5.17
C PHE A 31 -3.98 10.06 4.21
N GLU A 32 -3.47 11.17 4.69
CA GLU A 32 -2.40 11.89 4.03
C GLU A 32 -1.07 11.27 4.46
N LEU A 33 -0.03 11.29 3.62
CA LEU A 33 1.29 10.75 3.91
C LEU A 33 2.38 11.76 3.53
N SER A 34 3.47 11.75 4.29
CA SER A 34 4.69 12.47 3.91
C SER A 34 5.41 11.77 2.76
N GLN A 35 6.40 12.42 2.17
CA GLN A 35 7.25 11.80 1.14
C GLN A 35 7.95 10.54 1.69
N GLU A 36 8.52 10.61 2.89
CA GLU A 36 9.20 9.47 3.52
C GLU A 36 8.23 8.31 3.81
N GLU A 37 7.03 8.62 4.33
CA GLU A 37 5.99 7.63 4.58
C GLU A 37 5.57 6.94 3.28
N TRP A 38 5.41 7.72 2.20
CA TRP A 38 5.03 7.24 0.87
C TRP A 38 6.12 6.35 0.23
N ASP A 39 7.37 6.81 0.22
CA ASP A 39 8.49 6.10 -0.39
C ASP A 39 8.74 4.76 0.29
N SER A 40 8.68 4.74 1.64
CA SER A 40 8.82 3.50 2.40
C SER A 40 7.68 2.52 2.10
N LEU A 41 6.43 3.00 2.11
CA LEU A 41 5.27 2.16 1.80
C LEU A 41 5.36 1.57 0.39
N GLN A 42 5.75 2.37 -0.60
CA GLN A 42 5.94 1.89 -1.97
C GLN A 42 7.06 0.85 -2.10
N SER A 43 8.18 1.08 -1.44
CA SER A 43 9.29 0.13 -1.43
C SER A 43 8.86 -1.21 -0.85
N ILE A 44 8.17 -1.20 0.30
CA ILE A 44 7.68 -2.41 0.95
C ILE A 44 6.68 -3.17 0.07
N ILE A 45 5.69 -2.48 -0.49
CA ILE A 45 4.69 -3.09 -1.37
C ILE A 45 5.36 -3.70 -2.60
N THR A 46 6.38 -3.05 -3.15
CA THR A 46 7.13 -3.58 -4.31
C THR A 46 7.85 -4.87 -3.93
N ASP A 47 8.58 -4.89 -2.80
CA ASP A 47 9.28 -6.07 -2.32
C ASP A 47 8.32 -7.24 -2.04
N LEU A 48 7.17 -6.98 -1.41
CA LEU A 48 6.13 -7.99 -1.15
C LEU A 48 5.55 -8.57 -2.44
N LEU A 49 5.27 -7.73 -3.44
CA LEU A 49 4.74 -8.19 -4.72
C LEU A 49 5.76 -9.00 -5.51
N ASP A 50 7.04 -8.64 -5.45
CA ASP A 50 8.10 -9.38 -6.12
C ASP A 50 8.32 -10.75 -5.44
N GLN A 51 8.26 -10.81 -4.10
CA GLN A 51 8.26 -12.08 -3.35
C GLN A 51 7.04 -12.94 -3.68
N PHE A 52 5.85 -12.34 -3.70
CA PHE A 52 4.61 -13.05 -4.03
C PHE A 52 4.67 -13.68 -5.43
N LYS A 53 5.11 -12.92 -6.43
CA LYS A 53 5.29 -13.43 -7.81
C LYS A 53 6.30 -14.57 -7.91
N ALA A 54 7.38 -14.51 -7.14
CA ALA A 54 8.37 -15.59 -7.12
C ALA A 54 7.79 -16.90 -6.56
N LEU A 55 6.81 -16.81 -5.65
CA LEU A 55 6.12 -17.95 -5.04
C LEU A 55 4.89 -18.39 -5.83
N GLU A 56 4.25 -17.50 -6.59
CA GLU A 56 2.97 -17.73 -7.30
C GLU A 56 2.91 -19.03 -8.11
N ILE A 57 3.99 -19.38 -8.81
CA ILE A 57 4.09 -20.58 -9.65
C ILE A 57 4.09 -21.86 -8.82
N GLN A 58 4.51 -21.79 -7.56
CA GLN A 58 4.58 -22.92 -6.64
C GLN A 58 3.28 -23.13 -5.86
N LEU A 59 2.41 -22.11 -5.80
CA LEU A 59 1.18 -22.16 -5.03
C LEU A 59 0.08 -22.95 -5.73
N MET A 60 -0.61 -23.82 -4.99
CA MET A 60 -1.90 -24.36 -5.43
C MET A 60 -2.96 -23.24 -5.46
N ALA A 61 -4.08 -23.44 -6.17
CA ALA A 61 -5.12 -22.39 -6.28
C ALA A 61 -5.76 -22.06 -4.93
N GLU A 62 -6.00 -23.09 -4.12
CA GLU A 62 -6.60 -22.96 -2.79
C GLU A 62 -5.57 -22.66 -1.69
N GLU A 63 -4.28 -22.61 -2.04
CA GLU A 63 -3.22 -22.39 -1.07
C GLU A 63 -3.20 -20.94 -0.61
N PHE A 64 -3.25 -20.76 0.70
CA PHE A 64 -3.26 -19.46 1.34
C PHE A 64 -1.85 -19.07 1.77
N ILE A 65 -1.47 -17.84 1.46
CA ILE A 65 -0.16 -17.27 1.77
C ILE A 65 -0.32 -15.93 2.49
N SER A 66 0.53 -15.73 3.50
CA SER A 66 0.73 -14.44 4.16
C SER A 66 2.20 -14.06 4.03
N LEU A 67 2.47 -12.89 3.46
CA LEU A 67 3.78 -12.28 3.37
C LEU A 67 3.76 -10.98 4.16
N GLU A 68 4.68 -10.82 5.09
CA GLU A 68 4.77 -9.67 5.98
C GLU A 68 6.15 -9.03 5.87
N LEU A 69 6.18 -7.70 5.86
CA LEU A 69 7.43 -6.95 5.86
C LEU A 69 7.29 -5.70 6.74
N GLU A 70 8.32 -5.47 7.57
CA GLU A 70 8.42 -4.30 8.42
C GLU A 70 9.64 -3.46 8.03
N ARG A 71 9.44 -2.15 7.81
CA ARG A 71 10.50 -1.19 7.45
C ARG A 71 10.07 0.24 7.72
N CYS A 72 10.94 1.04 8.34
CA CYS A 72 10.72 2.46 8.64
C CYS A 72 9.31 2.74 9.20
N HIS A 73 8.96 2.12 10.33
CA HIS A 73 7.68 2.27 11.04
C HIS A 73 6.45 1.66 10.36
N TRP A 74 6.59 1.18 9.12
CA TRP A 74 5.54 0.44 8.45
C TRP A 74 5.67 -1.05 8.73
N TRP A 75 4.55 -1.66 9.08
CA TRP A 75 4.30 -3.09 8.87
C TRP A 75 3.28 -3.21 7.74
N VAL A 76 3.54 -4.10 6.78
CA VAL A 76 2.62 -4.36 5.66
C VAL A 76 2.50 -5.87 5.46
N CYS A 77 1.27 -6.32 5.23
CA CYS A 77 0.93 -7.73 5.06
C CYS A 77 0.12 -7.93 3.79
N LEU A 78 0.64 -8.73 2.87
CA LEU A 78 -0.10 -9.31 1.75
C LEU A 78 -0.65 -10.66 2.20
N ASN A 79 -1.95 -10.85 2.08
CA ASN A 79 -2.62 -12.02 2.61
C ASN A 79 -3.75 -12.49 1.69
N GLY A 80 -3.70 -13.74 1.24
CA GLY A 80 -4.66 -14.29 0.29
C GLY A 80 -4.21 -15.57 -0.41
N THR A 81 -4.82 -15.87 -1.55
CA THR A 81 -4.36 -16.90 -2.48
C THR A 81 -3.64 -16.24 -3.66
N LYS A 82 -3.08 -17.04 -4.57
CA LYS A 82 -2.48 -16.54 -5.82
C LYS A 82 -3.47 -15.78 -6.73
N GLU A 83 -4.78 -16.00 -6.56
CA GLU A 83 -5.85 -15.41 -7.39
C GLU A 83 -6.54 -14.22 -6.71
N ALA A 84 -6.44 -14.11 -5.39
CA ALA A 84 -7.20 -13.13 -4.62
C ALA A 84 -6.49 -12.82 -3.31
N TRP A 85 -5.99 -11.60 -3.18
CA TRP A 85 -5.28 -11.15 -1.99
C TRP A 85 -5.67 -9.74 -1.56
N SER A 86 -5.46 -9.49 -0.28
CA SER A 86 -5.66 -8.20 0.38
C SER A 86 -4.33 -7.66 0.88
N LEU A 87 -4.26 -6.34 1.06
CA LEU A 87 -3.16 -5.69 1.75
C LEU A 87 -3.67 -5.06 3.03
N LYS A 88 -2.94 -5.28 4.12
CA LYS A 88 -3.08 -4.53 5.37
C LYS A 88 -1.77 -3.81 5.65
N PHE A 89 -1.87 -2.67 6.31
CA PHE A 89 -0.71 -1.92 6.73
C PHE A 89 -0.97 -1.21 8.05
N ILE A 90 0.11 -1.03 8.80
CA ILE A 90 0.15 -0.28 10.04
C ILE A 90 1.37 0.64 9.93
N LEU A 91 1.18 1.94 10.14
CA LEU A 91 2.26 2.88 10.40
C LEU A 91 2.27 3.14 11.90
N GLN A 92 3.31 2.71 12.59
CA GLN A 92 3.46 2.89 14.03
C GLN A 92 4.52 3.94 14.33
N GLN A 93 4.07 5.09 14.82
CA GLN A 93 4.96 6.18 15.23
C GLN A 93 5.16 6.16 16.75
N ASP A 94 6.42 6.28 17.17
CA ASP A 94 6.80 6.27 18.60
C ASP A 94 6.96 7.69 19.19
N HIS A 95 6.71 8.73 18.39
CA HIS A 95 6.81 10.13 18.83
C HIS A 95 5.42 10.77 18.98
N PRO A 96 5.14 11.52 20.08
CA PRO A 96 3.82 12.04 20.40
C PRO A 96 3.26 13.08 19.41
N THR A 97 4.09 13.62 18.52
CA THR A 97 3.64 14.58 17.49
C THR A 97 3.36 13.93 16.13
N PHE A 98 3.67 12.65 15.97
CA PHE A 98 3.37 11.91 14.74
C PHE A 98 2.15 11.02 14.97
N ARG A 99 1.36 10.82 13.91
CA ARG A 99 0.17 9.97 13.97
C ARG A 99 0.55 8.54 13.59
N SER A 100 0.03 7.58 14.32
CA SER A 100 -0.06 6.20 13.84
C SER A 100 -1.35 6.05 13.03
N LEU A 101 -1.36 5.09 12.10
CA LEU A 101 -2.54 4.74 11.34
C LEU A 101 -2.54 3.26 11.00
N GLU A 102 -3.74 2.72 10.80
CA GLU A 102 -3.96 1.37 10.30
C GLU A 102 -4.95 1.46 9.14
N GLY A 103 -4.70 0.67 8.11
CA GLY A 103 -5.58 0.60 6.96
C GLY A 103 -5.33 -0.66 6.15
N GLY A 104 -6.10 -0.78 5.09
CA GLY A 104 -5.96 -1.91 4.19
C GLY A 104 -6.89 -1.81 3.00
N TRP A 105 -6.49 -2.47 1.93
CA TRP A 105 -7.30 -2.65 0.74
C TRP A 105 -7.71 -4.11 0.63
N PRO A 106 -9.01 -4.41 0.58
CA PRO A 106 -9.49 -5.77 0.38
C PRO A 106 -9.24 -6.23 -1.07
N ASN A 107 -9.35 -7.53 -1.33
CA ASN A 107 -9.53 -8.05 -2.68
C ASN A 107 -10.87 -7.50 -3.26
N PRO A 108 -10.95 -7.05 -4.53
CA PRO A 108 -9.88 -6.95 -5.54
C PRO A 108 -9.17 -5.57 -5.58
N ILE A 109 -9.47 -4.69 -4.63
CA ILE A 109 -8.97 -3.32 -4.59
C ILE A 109 -7.44 -3.27 -4.40
N ALA A 110 -6.87 -4.20 -3.65
CA ALA A 110 -5.43 -4.25 -3.39
C ALA A 110 -4.59 -4.32 -4.67
N GLU A 111 -4.97 -5.16 -5.63
CA GLU A 111 -4.28 -5.27 -6.94
C GLU A 111 -4.36 -3.98 -7.76
N VAL A 112 -5.55 -3.36 -7.78
CA VAL A 112 -5.80 -2.13 -8.54
C VAL A 112 -5.00 -0.97 -7.96
N VAL A 113 -5.01 -0.82 -6.63
CA VAL A 113 -4.30 0.25 -5.93
C VAL A 113 -2.80 0.10 -6.08
N THR A 114 -2.22 -1.09 -5.84
CA THR A 114 -0.78 -1.30 -5.98
C THR A 114 -0.29 -1.06 -7.41
N SER A 115 -1.07 -1.47 -8.42
CA SER A 115 -0.82 -1.14 -9.82
C SER A 115 -0.85 0.36 -10.09
N ALA A 116 -1.78 1.09 -9.46
CA ALA A 116 -1.88 2.54 -9.56
C ALA A 116 -0.73 3.27 -8.84
N MET A 117 -0.28 2.77 -7.68
CA MET A 117 0.89 3.27 -6.95
C MET A 117 2.14 3.16 -7.83
N ARG A 118 2.39 1.99 -8.44
CA ARG A 118 3.54 1.79 -9.36
C ARG A 118 3.53 2.81 -10.51
N LYS A 119 2.37 3.02 -11.14
CA LYS A 119 2.21 4.03 -12.21
C LYS A 119 2.35 5.48 -11.75
N MET A 120 2.19 5.78 -10.46
CA MET A 120 2.45 7.10 -9.91
C MET A 120 3.94 7.30 -9.65
N TRP A 121 4.67 6.25 -9.25
CA TRP A 121 6.11 6.26 -9.08
C TRP A 121 6.86 6.47 -10.39
N ASP A 122 6.53 5.68 -11.42
CA ASP A 122 7.20 5.74 -12.73
C ASP A 122 7.00 7.09 -13.46
N SER A 123 6.09 7.94 -12.95
CA SER A 123 5.81 9.27 -13.47
C SER A 123 6.49 10.41 -12.70
N GLN A 124 7.33 10.09 -11.71
CA GLN A 124 8.24 11.02 -11.03
C GLN A 124 9.58 11.08 -11.78
#